data_AF-A0A2S2NEN1-F1
#
_entry.id   AF-A0A2S2NEN1-F1
#
_cell.length_a   1.000
_cell.length_b   1.000
_cell.length_c   1.000
_cell.angle_alpha   90.00
_cell.angle_beta   90.00
_cell.angle_gamma   90.00
#
_symmetry.space_group_name_H-M   'P 1'
#
loop_
_entity.id
_entity.type
_entity.pdbx_description
1 polymer ?
#
loop_
_entity_poly.entity_id
_entity_poly.type
_entity_poly.pdbx_seq_one_letter_code
_entity_poly.pdbx_strand_id
1 'polypeptide(L)'
;HYRNLQQAIKNGLIVEKVHRVIQFNQSAWLADYIKLNTEMRKKAGNDFERDFFKLMNNAVFGKTMESKRKQMKMELVTCERRLQKLINKATFKHCTSYNDNLNAVELENKIIKFDKPIYIGFAVLDISKTLMYDYHFNVMKKHYGDNIKLMYTDTDSLVYHINTKDFYEDLTNNPNLLDRMDTSDLPKDHPCHIAERKKIPGLFSDETKGDIMTEFCALRAKSYSFILAGKEKIKAKGIRQHVVKNHMTLEDHVKCLFGEAGVEAYKENVSIRSFKHKLMTIKTRKLTYNSYDDKRVVLDDKIHTLAHGHYSLGDDDDEQINDWLDHEIDAGDLESNE
;
A
#
# COMPACT_ATOMS: atom_id res chain seq x y z
N HIS A 1 -17.84 -6.00 4.59
CA HIS A 1 -18.39 -5.78 3.24
C HIS A 1 -19.64 -4.90 3.27
N TYR A 2 -20.85 -5.39 3.63
CA TYR A 2 -22.08 -4.57 3.59
C TYR A 2 -22.02 -3.29 4.43
N ARG A 3 -21.26 -3.31 5.53
CA ARG A 3 -20.99 -2.13 6.38
C ARG A 3 -20.38 -0.96 5.60
N ASN A 4 -19.52 -1.24 4.61
CA ASN A 4 -18.91 -0.21 3.77
C ASN A 4 -19.97 0.47 2.90
N LEU A 5 -20.83 -0.31 2.24
CA LEU A 5 -21.96 0.24 1.49
C LEU A 5 -22.92 1.02 2.40
N GLN A 6 -23.25 0.50 3.59
CA GLN A 6 -24.07 1.23 4.57
C GLN A 6 -23.45 2.55 4.99
N GLN A 7 -22.13 2.59 5.20
CA GLN A 7 -21.41 3.82 5.52
C GLN A 7 -21.45 4.80 4.33
N ALA A 8 -21.24 4.33 3.11
CA ALA A 8 -21.33 5.17 1.92
C ALA A 8 -22.75 5.76 1.74
N ILE A 9 -23.79 4.95 1.92
CA ILE A 9 -25.20 5.41 1.86
C ILE A 9 -25.47 6.48 2.93
N LYS A 10 -24.98 6.28 4.15
CA LYS A 10 -25.10 7.30 5.22
C LYS A 10 -24.40 8.61 4.88
N ASN A 11 -23.39 8.58 4.01
CA ASN A 11 -22.68 9.75 3.50
C ASN A 11 -23.24 10.27 2.16
N GLY A 12 -24.43 9.80 1.75
CA GLY A 12 -25.13 10.32 0.58
C GLY A 12 -25.03 9.49 -0.70
N LEU A 13 -24.37 8.32 -0.69
CA LEU A 13 -24.39 7.42 -1.83
C LEU A 13 -25.82 6.92 -2.10
N ILE A 14 -26.32 7.12 -3.32
CA ILE A 14 -27.63 6.63 -3.76
C ILE A 14 -27.43 5.31 -4.52
N VAL A 15 -28.12 4.25 -4.08
CA VAL A 15 -28.11 2.96 -4.77
C VAL A 15 -29.28 2.90 -5.73
N GLU A 16 -29.01 2.91 -7.03
CA GLU A 16 -30.06 2.84 -8.05
C GLU A 16 -30.54 1.42 -8.34
N LYS A 17 -29.61 0.46 -8.42
CA LYS A 17 -29.89 -0.93 -8.81
C LYS A 17 -29.03 -1.92 -8.04
N VAL A 18 -29.61 -3.07 -7.68
CA VAL A 18 -28.89 -4.19 -7.07
C VAL A 18 -29.03 -5.41 -7.98
N HIS A 19 -27.90 -5.89 -8.51
CA HIS A 19 -27.90 -7.00 -9.48
C HIS A 19 -27.67 -8.37 -8.83
N ARG A 20 -26.79 -8.44 -7.82
CA ARG A 20 -26.39 -9.68 -7.16
C ARG A 20 -26.05 -9.40 -5.71
N VAL A 21 -26.32 -10.38 -4.84
CA VAL A 21 -26.00 -10.33 -3.41
C VAL A 21 -25.31 -11.63 -3.02
N ILE A 22 -24.30 -11.54 -2.17
CA ILE A 22 -23.65 -12.68 -1.55
C ILE A 22 -23.97 -12.65 -0.06
N GLN A 23 -24.55 -13.73 0.46
CA GLN A 23 -24.87 -13.90 1.87
C GLN A 23 -23.96 -14.96 2.48
N PHE A 24 -23.58 -14.78 3.75
CA PHE A 24 -22.75 -15.73 4.48
C PHE A 24 -23.01 -15.68 5.98
N ASN A 25 -22.71 -16.79 6.65
CA ASN A 25 -22.68 -16.88 8.11
C ASN A 25 -21.38 -16.28 8.65
N GLN A 26 -21.46 -15.62 9.80
CA GLN A 26 -20.31 -14.95 10.43
C GLN A 26 -20.03 -15.58 11.79
N SER A 27 -18.75 -15.81 12.09
CA SER A 27 -18.27 -16.22 13.41
C SER A 27 -16.91 -15.59 13.68
N ALA A 28 -16.52 -15.50 14.95
CA ALA A 28 -15.26 -14.93 15.39
C ALA A 28 -14.10 -15.97 15.36
N TRP A 29 -14.07 -16.84 14.36
CA TRP A 29 -13.18 -18.02 14.31
C TRP A 29 -11.67 -17.69 14.27
N LEU A 30 -11.27 -16.48 13.84
CA LEU A 30 -9.88 -16.00 13.92
C LEU A 30 -9.56 -15.21 15.19
N ALA A 31 -10.55 -14.88 16.02
CA ALA A 31 -10.36 -13.92 17.10
C ALA A 31 -9.27 -14.36 18.09
N ASP A 32 -9.28 -15.61 18.51
CA ASP A 32 -8.28 -16.14 19.46
C ASP A 32 -6.88 -16.13 18.87
N TYR A 33 -6.74 -16.46 17.58
CA TYR A 33 -5.45 -16.41 16.89
C TYR A 33 -4.90 -14.98 16.79
N ILE A 34 -5.73 -14.02 16.39
CA ILE A 34 -5.34 -12.61 16.29
C ILE A 34 -5.00 -12.06 17.67
N LYS A 35 -5.79 -12.40 18.70
CA LYS A 35 -5.55 -12.00 20.09
C LYS A 35 -4.22 -12.54 20.59
N LEU A 36 -3.96 -13.83 20.39
CA LEU A 36 -2.69 -14.46 20.77
C LEU A 36 -1.50 -13.73 20.15
N ASN A 37 -1.50 -13.54 18.83
CA ASN A 37 -0.40 -12.87 18.13
C ASN A 37 -0.25 -11.41 18.55
N THR A 38 -1.36 -10.71 18.83
CA THR A 38 -1.33 -9.32 19.32
C THR A 38 -0.69 -9.25 20.69
N GLU A 39 -1.05 -10.14 21.61
CA GLU A 39 -0.45 -10.19 22.96
C GLU A 39 1.02 -10.59 22.92
N MET A 40 1.39 -11.56 22.08
CA MET A 40 2.80 -11.92 21.88
C MET A 40 3.60 -10.76 21.26
N ARG A 41 3.00 -10.03 20.31
CA ARG A 41 3.62 -8.83 19.71
C ARG A 41 3.83 -7.71 20.72
N LYS A 42 2.93 -7.53 21.70
CA LYS A 42 3.08 -6.56 22.79
C LYS A 42 4.21 -6.95 23.75
N LYS A 43 4.38 -8.26 24.01
CA LYS A 43 5.41 -8.81 24.91
C LYS A 43 6.79 -8.94 24.28
N ALA A 44 6.87 -8.91 22.95
CA ALA A 44 8.12 -9.03 22.20
C ALA A 44 9.17 -8.01 22.69
N GLY A 45 10.36 -8.51 23.02
CA GLY A 45 11.46 -7.69 23.55
C GLY A 45 12.33 -7.06 22.47
N ASN A 46 12.18 -7.49 21.22
CA ASN A 46 12.97 -7.03 20.10
C ASN A 46 12.13 -6.85 18.83
N ASP A 47 12.70 -6.14 17.87
CA ASP A 47 12.03 -5.79 16.61
C ASP A 47 11.72 -7.02 15.75
N PHE A 48 12.59 -8.04 15.77
CA PHE A 48 12.41 -9.28 15.02
C PHE A 48 11.15 -10.05 15.46
N GLU A 49 11.00 -10.31 16.76
CA GLU A 49 9.82 -10.99 17.31
C GLU A 49 8.54 -10.19 17.03
N ARG A 50 8.62 -8.86 17.19
CA ARG A 50 7.48 -7.98 16.93
C ARG A 50 7.04 -8.06 15.47
N ASP A 51 7.98 -8.11 14.54
CA ASP A 51 7.71 -8.24 13.11
C ASP A 51 7.25 -9.65 12.74
N PHE A 52 7.74 -10.68 13.43
CA PHE A 52 7.27 -12.06 13.26
C PHE A 52 5.78 -12.20 13.59
N PHE A 53 5.34 -11.73 14.77
CA PHE A 53 3.92 -11.81 15.14
C PHE A 53 3.03 -10.90 14.27
N LYS A 54 3.56 -9.76 13.80
CA LYS A 54 2.88 -8.94 12.77
C LYS A 54 2.70 -9.73 11.47
N LEU A 55 3.75 -10.40 11.01
CA LEU A 55 3.73 -11.21 9.80
C LEU A 55 2.75 -12.37 9.91
N MET A 56 2.67 -13.05 11.06
CA MET A 56 1.72 -14.15 11.27
C MET A 56 0.26 -13.72 11.02
N ASN A 57 -0.13 -12.55 11.51
CA ASN A 57 -1.45 -11.98 11.24
C ASN A 57 -1.63 -11.62 9.75
N ASN A 58 -0.66 -10.90 9.17
CA ASN A 58 -0.73 -10.44 7.78
C ASN A 58 -0.68 -11.60 6.76
N ALA A 59 0.03 -12.68 7.08
CA ALA A 59 0.17 -13.85 6.23
C ALA A 59 -1.15 -14.61 6.09
N VAL A 60 -1.95 -14.71 7.16
CA VAL A 60 -3.30 -15.30 7.08
C VAL A 60 -4.15 -14.52 6.07
N PHE A 61 -4.19 -13.19 6.19
CA PHE A 61 -4.89 -12.34 5.22
C PHE A 61 -4.38 -12.56 3.80
N GLY A 62 -3.06 -12.48 3.58
CA GLY A 62 -2.45 -12.70 2.26
C GLY A 62 -2.78 -14.09 1.69
N LYS A 63 -2.85 -15.12 2.53
CA LYS A 63 -3.20 -16.48 2.12
C LYS A 63 -4.67 -16.60 1.68
N THR A 64 -5.59 -15.85 2.28
CA THR A 64 -6.99 -15.84 1.82
C THR A 64 -7.15 -15.25 0.42
N MET A 65 -6.27 -14.33 0.03
CA MET A 65 -6.27 -13.63 -1.26
C MET A 65 -5.30 -14.26 -2.29
N GLU A 66 -4.75 -15.44 -2.02
CA GLU A 66 -3.78 -16.08 -2.92
C GLU A 66 -4.42 -16.39 -4.28
N SER A 67 -3.83 -15.85 -5.35
CA SER A 67 -4.25 -16.17 -6.72
C SER A 67 -3.78 -17.56 -7.12
N LYS A 68 -4.73 -18.49 -7.18
CA LYS A 68 -4.49 -19.85 -7.69
C LYS A 68 -4.13 -19.91 -9.16
N ARG A 69 -4.47 -18.89 -9.95
CA ARG A 69 -4.14 -18.79 -11.38
C ARG A 69 -2.65 -18.54 -11.61
N LYS A 70 -2.01 -17.78 -10.72
CA LYS A 70 -0.57 -17.45 -10.80
C LYS A 70 0.34 -18.54 -10.24
N GLN A 71 -0.22 -19.62 -9.69
CA GLN A 71 0.60 -20.74 -9.26
C GLN A 71 1.23 -21.37 -10.51
N MET A 72 2.54 -21.47 -10.52
CA MET A 72 3.29 -22.13 -11.59
C MET A 72 3.74 -23.52 -11.13
N LYS A 73 3.82 -24.45 -12.08
CA LYS A 73 4.45 -25.74 -11.85
C LYS A 73 5.84 -25.72 -12.49
N MET A 74 6.88 -25.78 -11.67
CA MET A 74 8.25 -25.83 -12.15
C MET A 74 8.86 -27.21 -11.88
N GLU A 75 9.58 -27.75 -12.86
CA GLU A 75 10.34 -28.99 -12.72
C GLU A 75 11.81 -28.73 -13.09
N LEU A 76 12.73 -29.11 -12.19
CA LEU A 76 14.16 -29.11 -12.47
C LEU A 76 14.56 -30.43 -13.14
N VAL A 77 15.18 -30.35 -14.30
CA VAL A 77 15.47 -31.50 -15.15
C VAL A 77 16.93 -31.53 -15.55
N THR A 78 17.56 -32.68 -15.33
CA THR A 78 18.96 -32.95 -15.73
C THR A 78 19.09 -33.96 -16.87
N CYS A 79 17.99 -34.61 -17.25
CA CYS A 79 17.96 -35.62 -18.31
C CYS A 79 17.28 -35.07 -19.56
N GLU A 80 18.00 -35.08 -20.69
CA GLU A 80 17.50 -34.61 -21.99
C GLU A 80 16.19 -35.30 -22.42
N ARG A 81 16.09 -36.63 -22.23
CA ARG A 81 14.87 -37.38 -22.53
C ARG A 81 13.66 -36.88 -21.74
N ARG A 82 13.86 -36.47 -20.47
CA ARG A 82 12.79 -35.91 -19.64
C ARG A 82 12.45 -34.49 -20.07
N LEU A 83 13.47 -33.69 -20.40
CA LEU A 83 13.30 -32.32 -20.90
C LEU A 83 12.42 -32.31 -22.14
N GLN A 84 12.75 -33.14 -23.14
CA GLN A 84 11.97 -33.23 -24.38
C GLN A 84 10.52 -33.66 -24.12
N LYS A 85 10.29 -34.58 -23.17
CA LYS A 85 8.94 -34.99 -22.76
C LYS A 85 8.14 -33.84 -22.12
N LEU A 86 8.79 -32.91 -21.42
CA LEU A 86 8.11 -31.77 -20.81
C LEU A 86 7.83 -30.65 -21.82
N ILE A 87 8.78 -30.36 -22.71
CA ILE A 87 8.62 -29.38 -23.80
C ILE A 87 7.45 -29.75 -24.71
N ASN A 88 7.30 -31.04 -25.01
CA ASN A 88 6.21 -31.54 -25.86
C ASN A 88 4.82 -31.54 -25.17
N LYS A 89 4.70 -31.10 -23.91
CA LYS A 89 3.39 -31.00 -23.26
C LYS A 89 2.67 -29.75 -23.76
N ALA A 90 1.36 -29.86 -23.97
CA ALA A 90 0.51 -28.70 -24.25
C ALA A 90 0.49 -27.64 -23.13
N THR A 91 0.95 -27.98 -21.92
CA THR A 91 1.07 -27.05 -20.78
C THR A 91 2.46 -26.43 -20.68
N PHE A 92 3.36 -26.66 -21.64
CA PHE A 92 4.70 -26.06 -21.60
C PHE A 92 4.60 -24.54 -21.77
N LYS A 93 5.23 -23.80 -20.86
CA LYS A 93 5.29 -22.33 -20.93
C LYS A 93 6.67 -21.85 -21.35
N HIS A 94 7.70 -22.21 -20.58
CA HIS A 94 9.06 -21.77 -20.84
C HIS A 94 10.09 -22.75 -20.25
N CYS A 95 11.31 -22.74 -20.80
CA CYS A 95 12.45 -23.50 -20.28
C CYS A 95 13.65 -22.57 -20.08
N THR A 96 14.20 -22.56 -18.87
CA THR A 96 15.40 -21.81 -18.53
C THR A 96 16.56 -22.77 -18.26
N SER A 97 17.57 -22.75 -19.12
CA SER A 97 18.82 -23.49 -18.92
C SER A 97 19.73 -22.73 -17.95
N TYR A 98 20.13 -23.40 -16.86
CA TYR A 98 21.09 -22.87 -15.89
C TYR A 98 22.54 -23.26 -16.25
N ASN A 99 22.73 -24.50 -16.67
CA ASN A 99 23.97 -25.05 -17.21
C ASN A 99 23.65 -26.23 -18.13
N ASP A 100 24.69 -26.84 -18.71
CA ASP A 100 24.56 -27.94 -19.68
C ASP A 100 23.76 -29.15 -19.15
N ASN A 101 23.71 -29.31 -17.83
CA ASN A 101 23.11 -30.46 -17.16
C ASN A 101 21.86 -30.10 -16.33
N LEU A 102 21.38 -28.84 -16.33
CA LEU A 102 20.26 -28.43 -15.49
C LEU A 102 19.38 -27.38 -16.17
N ASN A 103 18.11 -27.75 -16.33
CA ASN A 103 17.07 -26.92 -16.90
C ASN A 103 15.91 -26.78 -15.91
N ALA A 104 15.35 -25.58 -15.76
CA ALA A 104 14.03 -25.38 -15.15
C ALA A 104 12.98 -25.32 -16.25
N VAL A 105 11.98 -26.20 -16.17
CA VAL A 105 10.84 -26.19 -17.09
C VAL A 105 9.62 -25.68 -16.33
N GLU A 106 9.07 -24.56 -16.78
CA GLU A 106 7.82 -24.00 -16.28
C GLU A 106 6.65 -24.55 -17.09
N LEU A 107 5.64 -25.04 -16.37
CA LEU A 107 4.41 -25.60 -16.91
C LEU A 107 3.20 -24.85 -16.35
N GLU A 108 2.21 -24.65 -17.22
CA GLU A 108 0.89 -24.19 -16.82
C GLU A 108 0.12 -25.26 -16.04
N ASN A 109 -0.78 -24.80 -15.18
CA ASN A 109 -1.69 -25.67 -14.45
C ASN A 109 -2.92 -26.01 -15.31
N LYS A 110 -2.97 -27.25 -15.81
CA LYS A 110 -4.12 -27.77 -16.57
C LYS A 110 -5.46 -27.65 -15.81
N ILE A 111 -5.43 -27.82 -14.49
CA ILE A 111 -6.61 -27.74 -13.63
C ILE A 111 -6.29 -26.80 -12.48
N ILE A 112 -7.08 -25.74 -12.34
CA ILE A 112 -6.96 -24.77 -11.25
C ILE A 112 -8.08 -25.02 -10.25
N LYS A 113 -7.70 -25.41 -9.03
CA LYS A 113 -8.65 -25.60 -7.92
C LYS A 113 -8.76 -24.32 -7.09
N PHE A 114 -9.91 -23.67 -7.13
CA PHE A 114 -10.21 -22.50 -6.29
C PHE A 114 -10.57 -22.93 -4.87
N ASP A 115 -9.56 -23.22 -4.06
CA ASP A 115 -9.68 -23.65 -2.67
C ASP A 115 -9.29 -22.57 -1.65
N LYS A 116 -9.24 -21.31 -2.10
CA LYS A 116 -8.86 -20.16 -1.27
C LYS A 116 -10.11 -19.37 -0.90
N PRO A 117 -10.30 -19.01 0.39
CA PRO A 117 -11.49 -18.32 0.84
C PRO A 117 -11.38 -16.80 0.58
N ILE A 118 -11.37 -16.41 -0.70
CA ILE A 118 -11.12 -15.03 -1.17
C ILE A 118 -12.11 -14.02 -0.56
N TYR A 119 -13.34 -14.46 -0.30
CA TYR A 119 -14.38 -13.64 0.35
C TYR A 119 -13.97 -13.13 1.73
N ILE A 120 -13.10 -13.84 2.46
CA ILE A 120 -12.56 -13.38 3.75
C ILE A 120 -11.67 -12.17 3.52
N GLY A 121 -10.70 -12.28 2.60
CA GLY A 121 -9.79 -11.18 2.30
C GLY A 121 -10.52 -9.96 1.75
N PHE A 122 -11.50 -10.16 0.88
CA PHE A 122 -12.40 -9.09 0.44
C PHE A 122 -13.12 -8.40 1.61
N ALA A 123 -13.71 -9.18 2.52
CA ALA A 123 -14.41 -8.63 3.67
C ALA A 123 -13.48 -7.85 4.61
N VAL A 124 -12.25 -8.32 4.84
CA VAL A 124 -11.23 -7.64 5.64
C VAL A 124 -10.87 -6.28 5.02
N LEU A 125 -10.62 -6.22 3.71
CA LEU A 125 -10.32 -4.97 3.01
C LEU A 125 -11.45 -3.95 3.14
N ASP A 126 -12.70 -4.37 2.94
CA ASP A 126 -13.85 -3.49 3.09
C ASP A 126 -14.01 -2.98 4.52
N ILE A 127 -13.85 -3.85 5.52
CA ILE A 127 -13.96 -3.45 6.92
C ILE A 127 -12.82 -2.48 7.28
N SER A 128 -11.61 -2.72 6.77
CA SER A 128 -10.48 -1.80 6.97
C SER A 128 -10.78 -0.41 6.41
N LYS A 129 -11.36 -0.30 5.21
CA LYS A 129 -11.82 0.99 4.66
C LYS A 129 -12.83 1.69 5.57
N THR A 130 -13.78 0.93 6.13
CA THR A 130 -14.78 1.54 7.02
C THR A 130 -14.17 2.20 8.26
N LEU A 131 -13.09 1.61 8.81
CA LEU A 131 -12.37 2.18 9.94
C LEU A 131 -11.67 3.49 9.56
N MET A 132 -11.00 3.52 8.40
CA MET A 132 -10.32 4.71 7.89
C MET A 132 -11.32 5.86 7.63
N TYR A 133 -12.43 5.55 6.96
CA TYR A 133 -13.47 6.55 6.65
C TYR A 133 -14.21 7.02 7.90
N ASP A 134 -14.48 6.12 8.86
CA ASP A 134 -15.11 6.52 10.12
C ASP A 134 -14.22 7.50 10.89
N TYR A 135 -12.92 7.21 10.97
CA TYR A 135 -11.98 8.11 11.62
C TYR A 135 -11.86 9.46 10.90
N HIS A 136 -11.79 9.45 9.56
CA HIS A 136 -11.73 10.69 8.81
C HIS A 136 -13.02 11.51 8.93
N PHE A 137 -14.18 10.96 8.54
CA PHE A 137 -15.42 11.73 8.42
C PHE A 137 -16.11 11.96 9.77
N ASN A 138 -16.20 10.94 10.62
CA ASN A 138 -17.02 11.02 11.85
C ASN A 138 -16.25 11.52 13.07
N VAL A 139 -14.91 11.50 13.03
CA VAL A 139 -14.05 11.91 14.15
C VAL A 139 -13.30 13.20 13.78
N MET A 140 -12.35 13.12 12.84
CA MET A 140 -11.46 14.23 12.51
C MET A 140 -12.18 15.39 11.82
N LYS A 141 -12.87 15.13 10.69
CA LYS A 141 -13.59 16.15 9.92
C LYS A 141 -14.75 16.75 10.70
N LYS A 142 -15.45 15.93 11.49
CA LYS A 142 -16.54 16.40 12.37
C LYS A 142 -16.06 17.36 13.46
N HIS A 143 -14.87 17.13 14.03
CA HIS A 143 -14.32 17.99 15.08
C HIS A 143 -13.74 19.29 14.51
N TYR A 144 -12.90 19.21 13.48
CA TYR A 144 -12.18 20.36 12.95
C TYR A 144 -12.95 21.15 11.89
N GLY A 145 -13.97 20.57 11.26
CA GLY A 145 -14.74 21.22 10.20
C GLY A 145 -13.84 21.62 9.04
N ASP A 146 -13.78 22.90 8.73
CA ASP A 146 -12.95 23.44 7.63
C ASP A 146 -11.48 23.66 8.02
N ASN A 147 -11.14 23.54 9.31
CA ASN A 147 -9.78 23.67 9.82
C ASN A 147 -8.92 22.41 9.61
N ILE A 148 -9.39 21.44 8.82
CA ILE A 148 -8.62 20.23 8.49
C ILE A 148 -8.64 19.95 7.00
N LYS A 149 -7.47 19.59 6.48
CA LYS A 149 -7.27 19.07 5.13
C LYS A 149 -6.58 17.72 5.19
N LEU A 150 -7.13 16.73 4.49
CA LEU A 150 -6.47 15.44 4.27
C LEU A 150 -5.47 15.59 3.12
N MET A 151 -4.17 15.60 3.45
CA MET A 151 -3.10 15.85 2.50
C MET A 151 -2.70 14.59 1.74
N TYR A 152 -2.72 13.43 2.41
CA TYR A 152 -2.29 12.17 1.81
C TYR A 152 -2.86 10.96 2.54
N THR A 153 -3.00 9.84 1.84
CA THR A 153 -3.36 8.54 2.43
C THR A 153 -2.69 7.38 1.68
N ASP A 154 -2.20 6.39 2.40
CA ASP A 154 -1.78 5.10 1.83
C ASP A 154 -2.23 3.96 2.75
N THR A 155 -3.19 3.16 2.27
CA THR A 155 -3.71 1.93 2.89
C THR A 155 -4.30 2.12 4.30
N ASP A 156 -3.45 2.31 5.31
CA ASP A 156 -3.75 2.41 6.73
C ASP A 156 -3.17 3.69 7.38
N SER A 157 -2.70 4.66 6.56
CA SER A 157 -2.14 5.93 7.01
C SER A 157 -2.91 7.15 6.49
N LEU A 158 -2.92 8.22 7.28
CA LEU A 158 -3.53 9.52 6.96
C LEU A 158 -2.54 10.61 7.35
N VAL A 159 -2.31 11.56 6.45
CA VAL A 159 -1.52 12.78 6.72
C VAL A 159 -2.48 13.95 6.69
N TYR A 160 -2.54 14.70 7.79
CA TYR A 160 -3.43 15.83 7.94
C TYR A 160 -2.65 17.14 8.04
N HIS A 161 -3.22 18.19 7.44
CA HIS A 161 -2.90 19.56 7.77
C HIS A 161 -4.06 20.12 8.59
N ILE A 162 -3.79 20.38 9.87
CA ILE A 162 -4.77 20.81 10.87
C ILE A 162 -4.41 22.22 11.32
N ASN A 163 -5.35 23.15 11.21
CA ASN A 163 -5.22 24.50 11.74
C ASN A 163 -5.74 24.53 13.18
N THR A 164 -4.85 24.35 14.15
CA THR A 164 -5.13 24.40 15.59
C THR A 164 -3.94 25.01 16.33
N LYS A 165 -4.15 25.42 17.58
CA LYS A 165 -3.06 25.91 18.44
C LYS A 165 -2.15 24.77 18.89
N ASP A 166 -2.75 23.67 19.34
CA ASP A 166 -2.05 22.47 19.79
C ASP A 166 -2.96 21.24 19.59
N PHE A 167 -2.51 20.32 18.73
CA PHE A 167 -3.22 19.09 18.44
C PHE A 167 -3.36 18.16 19.66
N TYR A 168 -2.36 18.10 20.54
CA TYR A 168 -2.38 17.24 21.71
C TYR A 168 -3.25 17.83 22.83
N GLU A 169 -3.35 19.17 22.90
CA GLU A 169 -4.35 19.83 23.74
C GLU A 169 -5.78 19.47 23.28
N ASP A 170 -6.04 19.49 21.96
CA ASP A 170 -7.33 19.07 21.40
C ASP A 170 -7.66 17.61 21.75
N LEU A 171 -6.68 16.70 21.67
CA LEU A 171 -6.85 15.29 22.08
C LEU A 171 -7.25 15.19 23.55
N THR A 172 -6.58 15.94 24.42
CA THR A 172 -6.83 15.90 25.88
C THR A 172 -8.23 16.45 26.21
N ASN A 173 -8.65 17.49 25.49
CA ASN A 173 -9.95 18.15 25.70
C ASN A 173 -11.13 17.42 25.03
N ASN A 174 -10.88 16.51 24.09
CA ASN A 174 -11.92 15.77 23.38
C ASN A 174 -11.70 14.25 23.45
N PRO A 175 -12.40 13.56 24.36
CA PRO A 175 -12.32 12.10 24.50
C PRO A 175 -12.60 11.34 23.20
N ASN A 176 -13.46 11.86 22.32
CA ASN A 176 -13.77 11.19 21.05
C ASN A 176 -12.55 11.13 20.10
N LEU A 177 -11.66 12.12 20.15
CA LEU A 177 -10.40 12.06 19.39
C LEU A 177 -9.45 11.07 20.06
N LEU A 178 -9.24 11.24 21.37
CA LEU A 178 -8.26 10.46 22.12
C LEU A 178 -8.60 8.96 22.08
N ASP A 179 -9.85 8.56 22.23
CA ASP A 179 -10.32 7.16 22.25
C ASP A 179 -10.06 6.39 20.95
N ARG A 180 -9.73 7.08 19.87
CA ARG A 180 -9.33 6.48 18.59
C ARG A 180 -7.83 6.37 18.41
N MET A 181 -7.03 6.89 19.33
CA MET A 181 -5.58 6.98 19.22
C MET A 181 -4.85 5.98 20.13
N ASP A 182 -3.78 5.38 19.61
CA ASP A 182 -2.75 4.70 20.38
C ASP A 182 -1.60 5.69 20.64
N THR A 183 -1.62 6.31 21.81
CA THR A 183 -0.64 7.31 22.28
C THR A 183 0.48 6.70 23.12
N SER A 184 0.60 5.37 23.17
CA SER A 184 1.59 4.68 24.00
C SER A 184 3.04 4.90 23.58
N ASP A 185 3.27 5.31 22.32
CA ASP A 185 4.60 5.59 21.77
C ASP A 185 5.06 7.03 22.05
N LEU A 186 4.21 7.89 22.66
CA LEU A 186 4.57 9.23 23.12
C LEU A 186 5.49 9.19 24.36
N PRO A 187 6.28 10.26 24.62
CA PRO A 187 7.06 10.39 25.86
C PRO A 187 6.20 10.19 27.12
N LYS A 188 6.77 9.60 28.18
CA LYS A 188 6.00 9.24 29.40
C LYS A 188 5.48 10.46 30.17
N ASP A 189 6.14 11.59 30.00
CA ASP A 189 5.80 12.90 30.56
C ASP A 189 4.76 13.65 29.72
N HIS A 190 4.39 13.13 28.54
CA HIS A 190 3.43 13.76 27.66
C HIS A 190 1.98 13.63 28.21
N PRO A 191 1.15 14.70 28.21
CA PRO A 191 -0.20 14.66 28.77
C PRO A 191 -1.11 13.58 28.20
N CYS A 192 -0.98 13.27 26.90
CA CYS A 192 -1.77 12.24 26.24
C CYS A 192 -1.20 10.81 26.36
N HIS A 193 -0.10 10.56 27.08
CA HIS A 193 0.52 9.24 27.13
C HIS A 193 -0.37 8.20 27.85
N ILE A 194 -0.77 7.14 27.15
CA ILE A 194 -1.57 6.03 27.69
C ILE A 194 -0.94 4.70 27.30
N ALA A 195 -0.26 4.04 28.25
CA ALA A 195 0.50 2.82 28.00
C ALA A 195 -0.39 1.61 27.67
N GLU A 196 -1.61 1.56 28.23
CA GLU A 196 -2.55 0.44 28.10
C GLU A 196 -3.04 0.26 26.65
N ARG A 197 -2.98 1.32 25.83
CA ARG A 197 -3.47 1.33 24.45
C ARG A 197 -2.48 0.77 23.43
N LYS A 198 -1.27 0.43 23.89
CA LYS A 198 -0.19 -0.06 23.05
C LYS A 198 -0.60 -1.21 22.15
N LYS A 199 -0.59 -0.98 20.84
CA LYS A 199 -0.88 -1.97 19.79
C LYS A 199 -2.25 -2.64 19.95
N ILE A 200 -3.25 -1.93 20.50
CA ILE A 200 -4.64 -2.36 20.41
C ILE A 200 -5.10 -2.25 18.94
N PRO A 201 -5.63 -3.33 18.34
CA PRO A 201 -6.11 -3.29 16.97
C PRO A 201 -7.23 -2.25 16.77
N GLY A 202 -7.11 -1.46 15.71
CA GLY A 202 -8.12 -0.47 15.31
C GLY A 202 -7.88 0.95 15.85
N LEU A 203 -6.91 1.14 16.73
CA LEU A 203 -6.45 2.47 17.14
C LEU A 203 -5.42 3.02 16.15
N PHE A 204 -5.42 4.33 15.97
CA PHE A 204 -4.47 5.07 15.14
C PHE A 204 -3.26 5.47 15.98
N SER A 205 -2.08 4.96 15.63
CA SER A 205 -0.84 5.41 16.25
C SER A 205 -0.36 6.71 15.60
N ASP A 206 0.20 7.61 16.41
CA ASP A 206 0.99 8.71 15.91
C ASP A 206 2.38 8.21 15.44
N GLU A 207 2.59 8.16 14.13
CA GLU A 207 3.88 7.71 13.55
C GLU A 207 5.03 8.69 13.78
N THR A 208 4.75 9.96 14.08
CA THR A 208 5.79 10.96 14.33
C THR A 208 6.22 11.01 15.79
N LYS A 209 5.48 10.34 16.68
CA LYS A 209 5.78 10.21 18.11
C LYS A 209 5.91 11.56 18.83
N GLY A 210 5.03 12.52 18.52
CA GLY A 210 5.10 13.85 19.10
C GLY A 210 5.77 14.90 18.20
N ASP A 211 6.60 14.47 17.24
CA ASP A 211 7.30 15.41 16.38
C ASP A 211 6.34 16.07 15.37
N ILE A 212 6.45 17.39 15.21
CA ILE A 212 5.65 18.15 14.25
C ILE A 212 6.27 18.06 12.86
N MET A 213 5.44 17.77 11.86
CA MET A 213 5.79 17.85 10.46
C MET A 213 5.65 19.29 9.98
N THR A 214 6.76 19.93 9.62
CA THR A 214 6.77 21.36 9.24
C THR A 214 6.50 21.58 7.76
N GLU A 215 6.92 20.65 6.92
CA GLU A 215 6.73 20.70 5.47
C GLU A 215 6.35 19.33 4.93
N PHE A 216 5.47 19.30 3.92
CA PHE A 216 5.00 18.09 3.27
C PHE A 216 4.73 18.35 1.79
N CYS A 217 5.25 17.49 0.92
CA CYS A 217 4.99 17.50 -0.51
C CYS A 217 4.75 16.07 -1.00
N ALA A 218 3.59 15.80 -1.61
CA ALA A 218 3.29 14.54 -2.25
C ALA A 218 3.13 14.75 -3.75
N LEU A 219 3.88 13.99 -4.54
CA LEU A 219 3.80 14.06 -6.00
C LEU A 219 2.73 13.13 -6.55
N ARG A 220 2.62 11.93 -5.97
CA ARG A 220 1.66 10.90 -6.33
C ARG A 220 1.60 9.80 -5.28
N ALA A 221 0.69 8.85 -5.45
CA ALA A 221 0.65 7.64 -4.62
C ALA A 221 2.05 6.98 -4.45
N LYS A 222 2.48 6.86 -3.20
CA LYS A 222 3.75 6.25 -2.75
C LYS A 222 5.01 7.00 -3.17
N SER A 223 4.88 8.30 -3.50
CA SER A 223 5.96 9.23 -3.80
C SER A 223 5.74 10.58 -3.10
N TYR A 224 6.39 10.79 -1.95
CA TYR A 224 6.23 11.99 -1.14
C TYR A 224 7.46 12.28 -0.27
N SER A 225 7.59 13.52 0.17
CA SER A 225 8.68 14.04 0.99
C SER A 225 8.14 14.93 2.11
N PHE A 226 8.80 14.95 3.26
CA PHE A 226 8.43 15.80 4.39
C PHE A 226 9.59 16.06 5.34
N ILE A 227 9.50 17.15 6.09
CA ILE A 227 10.44 17.49 7.17
C ILE A 227 9.81 17.13 8.51
N LEU A 228 10.52 16.32 9.29
CA LEU A 228 10.14 15.95 10.65
C LEU A 228 11.28 16.25 11.61
N ALA A 229 11.03 17.10 12.62
CA ALA A 229 12.04 17.53 13.58
C ALA A 229 13.36 18.01 12.89
N GLY A 230 13.21 18.82 11.84
CA GLY A 230 14.34 19.35 11.04
C GLY A 230 15.03 18.32 10.14
N LYS A 231 14.55 17.07 10.07
CA LYS A 231 15.11 16.02 9.21
C LYS A 231 14.19 15.72 8.05
N GLU A 232 14.74 15.83 6.85
CA GLU A 232 14.06 15.44 5.62
C GLU A 232 13.89 13.92 5.53
N LYS A 233 12.69 13.49 5.15
CA LYS A 233 12.33 12.11 4.91
C LYS A 233 11.61 12.00 3.57
N ILE A 234 12.16 11.18 2.68
CA ILE A 234 11.61 10.93 1.35
C ILE A 234 11.15 9.47 1.25
N LYS A 235 9.97 9.28 0.66
CA LYS A 235 9.36 7.99 0.34
C LYS A 235 9.11 7.93 -1.16
N ALA A 236 9.86 7.09 -1.86
CA ALA A 236 9.72 6.90 -3.31
C ALA A 236 9.71 5.41 -3.65
N LYS A 237 8.51 4.84 -3.86
CA LYS A 237 8.38 3.40 -4.14
C LYS A 237 9.07 3.02 -5.45
N GLY A 238 9.92 2.00 -5.38
CA GLY A 238 10.64 1.47 -6.55
C GLY A 238 12.00 2.11 -6.80
N ILE A 239 12.36 3.16 -6.06
CA ILE A 239 13.68 3.80 -6.08
C ILE A 239 14.55 3.22 -4.96
N ARG A 240 15.84 3.02 -5.23
CA ARG A 240 16.77 2.47 -4.23
C ARG A 240 17.09 3.51 -3.16
N GLN A 241 17.30 3.03 -1.93
CA GLN A 241 17.55 3.89 -0.77
C GLN A 241 18.76 4.84 -0.96
N HIS A 242 19.83 4.39 -1.62
CA HIS A 242 20.99 5.26 -1.87
C HIS A 242 20.65 6.41 -2.83
N VAL A 243 19.79 6.18 -3.83
CA VAL A 243 19.34 7.23 -4.74
C VAL A 243 18.47 8.23 -3.99
N VAL A 244 17.53 7.73 -3.18
CA VAL A 244 16.69 8.59 -2.33
C VAL A 244 17.55 9.44 -1.39
N LYS A 245 18.58 8.86 -0.77
CA LYS A 245 19.42 9.56 0.21
C LYS A 245 20.36 10.61 -0.41
N ASN A 246 20.88 10.34 -1.61
CA ASN A 246 21.98 11.13 -2.17
C ASN A 246 21.56 12.03 -3.34
N HIS A 247 20.40 11.77 -3.95
CA HIS A 247 20.01 12.39 -5.21
C HIS A 247 18.55 12.86 -5.22
N MET A 248 17.87 12.81 -4.08
CA MET A 248 16.52 13.35 -3.96
C MET A 248 16.44 14.31 -2.77
N THR A 249 15.75 15.42 -2.95
CA THR A 249 15.47 16.44 -1.94
C THR A 249 13.99 16.85 -2.00
N LEU A 250 13.45 17.41 -0.92
CA LEU A 250 12.12 18.01 -0.84
C LEU A 250 12.01 19.21 -1.78
N GLU A 251 13.06 20.02 -1.88
CA GLU A 251 13.10 21.16 -2.81
C GLU A 251 12.81 20.70 -4.25
N ASP A 252 13.45 19.62 -4.70
CA ASP A 252 13.21 19.06 -6.03
C ASP A 252 11.82 18.41 -6.15
N HIS A 253 11.21 17.94 -5.05
CA HIS A 253 9.79 17.53 -5.07
C HIS A 253 8.89 18.74 -5.32
N VAL A 254 9.12 19.86 -4.63
CA VAL A 254 8.34 21.09 -4.81
C VAL A 254 8.50 21.62 -6.23
N LYS A 255 9.73 21.69 -6.74
CA LYS A 255 10.00 22.07 -8.14
C LYS A 255 9.27 21.16 -9.12
N CYS A 256 9.31 19.83 -8.90
CA CYS A 256 8.60 18.87 -9.74
C CYS A 256 7.08 19.06 -9.69
N LEU A 257 6.51 19.42 -8.54
CA LEU A 257 5.08 19.64 -8.36
C LEU A 257 4.60 20.82 -9.21
N PHE A 258 5.35 21.93 -9.21
CA PHE A 258 5.01 23.15 -9.94
C PHE A 258 5.55 23.20 -11.37
N GLY A 259 6.26 22.15 -11.81
CA GLY A 259 6.82 22.08 -13.16
C GLY A 259 8.00 23.03 -13.39
N GLU A 260 8.73 23.37 -12.34
CA GLU A 260 9.93 24.20 -12.43
C GLU A 260 11.08 23.47 -13.14
N ALA A 261 11.90 24.24 -13.85
CA ALA A 261 13.08 23.71 -14.53
C ALA A 261 14.17 23.30 -13.53
N GLY A 262 15.05 22.37 -13.95
CA GLY A 262 16.24 21.98 -13.19
C GLY A 262 16.10 20.70 -12.37
N VAL A 263 14.91 20.07 -12.32
CA VAL A 263 14.75 18.75 -11.70
C VAL A 263 15.19 17.66 -12.66
N GLU A 264 16.24 16.92 -12.30
CA GLU A 264 16.64 15.74 -13.04
C GLU A 264 15.66 14.59 -12.75
N ALA A 265 14.68 14.40 -13.64
CA ALA A 265 13.61 13.44 -13.45
C ALA A 265 14.08 11.98 -13.43
N TYR A 266 15.26 11.67 -13.96
CA TYR A 266 15.78 10.32 -14.06
C TYR A 266 17.12 10.18 -13.34
N LYS A 267 17.27 9.15 -12.52
CA LYS A 267 18.55 8.80 -11.89
C LYS A 267 18.95 7.36 -12.17
N GLU A 268 20.26 7.12 -12.21
CA GLU A 268 20.81 5.77 -12.28
C GLU A 268 20.55 5.07 -10.94
N ASN A 269 19.80 3.97 -10.98
CA ASN A 269 19.66 3.04 -9.87
C ASN A 269 20.58 1.85 -10.09
N VAL A 270 21.55 1.69 -9.20
CA VAL A 270 22.44 0.52 -9.20
C VAL A 270 21.87 -0.56 -8.28
N SER A 271 21.80 -1.79 -8.74
CA SER A 271 21.40 -2.92 -7.90
C SER A 271 22.07 -4.22 -8.29
N ILE A 272 22.36 -5.06 -7.29
CA ILE A 272 22.80 -6.43 -7.50
C ILE A 272 21.55 -7.30 -7.68
N ARG A 273 21.54 -8.11 -8.74
CA ARG A 273 20.47 -9.07 -9.03
C ARG A 273 21.09 -10.41 -9.44
N SER A 274 20.33 -11.49 -9.24
CA SER A 274 20.74 -12.84 -9.65
C SER A 274 19.93 -13.26 -10.87
N PHE A 275 20.62 -13.64 -11.95
CA PHE A 275 20.02 -14.23 -13.13
C PHE A 275 20.71 -15.56 -13.40
N LYS A 276 19.94 -16.65 -13.49
CA LYS A 276 20.49 -18.01 -13.64
C LYS A 276 21.60 -18.32 -12.61
N HIS A 277 21.39 -17.91 -11.36
CA HIS A 277 22.36 -18.01 -10.26
C HIS A 277 23.67 -17.24 -10.45
N LYS A 278 23.78 -16.38 -11.46
CA LYS A 278 24.90 -15.46 -11.63
C LYS A 278 24.51 -14.09 -11.07
N LEU A 279 25.27 -13.64 -10.08
CA LEU A 279 25.13 -12.29 -9.57
C LEU A 279 25.68 -11.29 -10.59
N MET A 280 24.88 -10.28 -10.90
CA MET A 280 25.28 -9.19 -11.78
C MET A 280 24.85 -7.85 -11.18
N THR A 281 25.65 -6.83 -11.44
CA THR A 281 25.30 -5.45 -11.14
C THR A 281 24.52 -4.89 -12.32
N ILE A 282 23.29 -4.47 -12.08
CA ILE A 282 22.43 -3.81 -13.06
C ILE A 282 22.36 -2.33 -12.71
N LYS A 283 22.67 -1.51 -13.71
CA LYS A 283 22.37 -0.08 -13.74
C LYS A 283 21.07 0.11 -14.50
N THR A 284 20.06 0.71 -13.88
CA THR A 284 18.79 1.03 -14.53
C THR A 284 18.50 2.50 -14.36
N ARG A 285 18.24 3.21 -15.46
CA ARG A 285 17.73 4.58 -15.41
C ARG A 285 16.27 4.54 -14.99
N LYS A 286 15.92 5.15 -13.85
CA LYS A 286 14.54 5.21 -13.37
C LYS A 286 14.07 6.64 -13.19
N LEU A 287 12.79 6.84 -13.47
CA LEU A 287 12.06 8.06 -13.15
C LEU A 287 11.94 8.21 -11.62
N THR A 288 12.61 9.21 -11.04
CA THR A 288 12.63 9.53 -9.61
C THR A 288 11.58 10.57 -9.23
N TYR A 289 11.36 11.55 -10.10
CA TYR A 289 10.41 12.64 -9.91
C TYR A 289 9.31 12.56 -10.95
N ASN A 290 8.07 12.46 -10.49
CA ASN A 290 6.89 12.43 -11.36
C ASN A 290 5.64 12.85 -10.56
N SER A 291 5.03 13.95 -10.96
CA SER A 291 3.76 14.47 -10.42
C SER A 291 2.51 13.88 -11.10
N TYR A 292 2.68 13.06 -12.15
CA TYR A 292 1.55 12.37 -12.77
C TYR A 292 1.06 11.23 -11.86
N ASP A 293 -0.15 11.38 -11.35
CA ASP A 293 -0.89 10.37 -10.59
C ASP A 293 -2.05 9.84 -11.44
N ASP A 294 -1.99 8.57 -11.81
CA ASP A 294 -3.00 7.89 -12.63
C ASP A 294 -4.33 7.68 -11.90
N LYS A 295 -4.35 7.89 -10.57
CA LYS A 295 -5.53 7.60 -9.73
C LYS A 295 -6.40 8.80 -9.43
N ARG A 296 -5.95 10.00 -9.77
CA ARG A 296 -6.63 11.26 -9.45
C ARG A 296 -6.48 12.26 -10.57
N VAL A 297 -7.48 13.12 -10.70
CA VAL A 297 -7.39 14.30 -11.57
C VAL A 297 -6.76 15.44 -10.78
N VAL A 298 -5.66 15.99 -11.29
CA VAL A 298 -4.93 17.11 -10.69
C VAL A 298 -5.52 18.42 -11.21
N LEU A 299 -5.93 19.31 -10.31
CA LEU A 299 -6.50 20.61 -10.65
C LEU A 299 -5.41 21.59 -11.15
N ASP A 300 -5.84 22.73 -11.67
CA ASP A 300 -4.96 23.75 -12.27
C ASP A 300 -3.88 24.26 -11.31
N ASP A 301 -4.20 24.34 -10.02
CA ASP A 301 -3.26 24.77 -8.98
C ASP A 301 -2.18 23.74 -8.61
N LYS A 302 -2.23 22.54 -9.23
CA LYS A 302 -1.30 21.41 -9.03
C LYS A 302 -1.28 20.82 -7.62
N ILE A 303 -2.08 21.34 -6.69
CA ILE A 303 -2.10 20.94 -5.28
C ILE A 303 -3.36 20.14 -5.00
N HIS A 304 -4.51 20.64 -5.43
CA HIS A 304 -5.77 19.98 -5.19
C HIS A 304 -6.02 18.91 -6.25
N THR A 305 -6.63 17.80 -5.80
CA THR A 305 -6.90 16.65 -6.64
C THR A 305 -8.30 16.14 -6.40
N LEU A 306 -8.97 15.67 -7.44
CA LEU A 306 -10.28 15.02 -7.37
C LEU A 306 -10.14 13.53 -7.72
N ALA A 307 -11.09 12.73 -7.26
CA ALA A 307 -11.19 11.34 -7.73
C ALA A 307 -11.76 11.35 -9.15
N HIS A 308 -11.39 10.37 -9.96
CA HIS A 308 -12.06 10.13 -11.25
C HIS A 308 -13.57 9.96 -11.06
N GLY A 309 -14.38 10.55 -11.94
CA GLY A 309 -15.85 10.55 -11.85
C GLY A 309 -16.43 11.44 -10.73
N HIS A 310 -15.64 12.37 -10.18
CA HIS A 310 -16.16 13.36 -9.23
C HIS A 310 -17.05 14.38 -9.96
N TYR A 311 -18.24 14.68 -9.43
CA TYR A 311 -19.26 15.56 -10.05
C TYR A 311 -18.80 16.98 -10.49
N SER A 312 -17.62 17.41 -10.05
CA SER A 312 -17.03 18.72 -10.40
C SER A 312 -16.09 18.63 -11.60
N LEU A 313 -15.68 17.42 -11.96
CA LEU A 313 -15.08 17.10 -13.24
C LEU A 313 -16.27 16.95 -14.19
N GLY A 314 -16.32 17.72 -15.28
CA GLY A 314 -17.42 17.60 -16.24
C GLY A 314 -17.51 16.19 -16.84
N ASP A 315 -18.60 15.90 -17.55
CA ASP A 315 -18.87 14.58 -18.14
C ASP A 315 -17.81 14.11 -19.18
N ASP A 316 -16.88 14.97 -19.57
CA ASP A 316 -15.82 14.68 -20.55
C ASP A 316 -14.69 13.77 -20.03
N ASP A 317 -14.57 13.55 -18.72
CA ASP A 317 -13.54 12.66 -18.14
C ASP A 317 -13.99 11.18 -18.06
N ASP A 318 -15.26 10.87 -18.33
CA ASP A 318 -15.80 9.50 -18.28
C ASP A 318 -15.37 8.63 -19.47
N GLU A 319 -14.90 9.22 -20.58
CA GLU A 319 -14.50 8.46 -21.79
C GLU A 319 -13.19 7.66 -21.63
N GLN A 320 -12.37 7.89 -20.59
CA GLN A 320 -11.17 7.09 -20.30
C GLN A 320 -11.40 5.90 -19.36
N ILE A 321 -12.65 5.60 -18.99
CA ILE A 321 -12.97 4.47 -18.11
C ILE A 321 -13.20 3.16 -18.90
N ASN A 322 -13.29 3.22 -20.23
CA ASN A 322 -13.38 2.03 -21.06
C ASN A 322 -11.98 1.49 -21.41
N ASP A 323 -11.75 0.21 -21.10
CA ASP A 323 -10.58 -0.63 -21.42
C ASP A 323 -9.41 -0.74 -20.41
N TRP A 324 -9.71 -0.76 -19.11
CA TRP A 324 -8.82 -1.46 -18.16
C TRP A 324 -9.06 -2.97 -18.22
N LEU A 325 -8.69 -3.58 -19.35
CA LEU A 325 -8.30 -4.99 -19.36
C LEU A 325 -7.15 -5.14 -18.36
N ASP A 326 -7.24 -6.15 -17.49
CA ASP A 326 -6.17 -6.60 -16.61
C ASP A 326 -4.90 -6.92 -17.44
N HIS A 327 -4.14 -5.90 -17.82
CA HIS A 327 -2.76 -6.09 -18.25
C HIS A 327 -1.95 -6.38 -16.99
N GLU A 328 -1.92 -7.67 -16.65
CA GLU A 328 -0.77 -8.24 -15.97
C GLU A 328 0.47 -7.81 -16.76
N ILE A 329 1.23 -6.86 -16.22
CA ILE A 329 2.57 -6.56 -16.69
C ILE A 329 3.39 -7.83 -16.42
N ASP A 330 3.46 -8.69 -17.43
CA ASP A 330 4.42 -9.78 -17.46
C ASP A 330 5.80 -9.14 -17.53
N ALA A 331 6.59 -9.36 -16.48
CA ALA A 331 7.99 -8.99 -16.45
C ALA A 331 8.76 -10.01 -17.31
N GLY A 332 8.65 -9.89 -18.62
CA GLY A 332 9.29 -10.76 -19.58
C GLY A 332 9.14 -10.17 -20.96
N ASP A 333 9.97 -9.18 -21.27
CA ASP A 333 10.51 -8.89 -22.60
C ASP A 333 11.48 -7.70 -22.46
N LEU A 334 12.69 -8.01 -21.99
CA LEU A 334 13.87 -7.24 -22.34
C LEU A 334 14.54 -8.02 -23.46
N GLU A 335 14.10 -7.75 -24.69
CA GLU A 335 14.87 -8.10 -25.87
C GLU A 335 16.24 -7.45 -25.76
N SER A 336 17.26 -8.31 -25.84
CA SER A 336 18.63 -7.92 -26.11
C SER A 336 18.70 -7.28 -27.48
N ASN A 337 18.92 -5.96 -27.53
CA ASN A 337 19.57 -5.35 -28.67
C ASN A 337 21.02 -5.08 -28.28
N GLU A 338 21.88 -5.82 -28.99
CA GLU A 338 23.35 -5.87 -29.05
C GLU A 338 24.12 -6.51 -27.87
#